data_AF-A0A135I5U5-F1
#
_entry.id   AF-A0A135I5U5-F1
#
_cell.length_a   1.000
_cell.length_b   1.000
_cell.length_c   1.000
_cell.angle_alpha   90.00
_cell.angle_beta   90.00
_cell.angle_gamma   90.00
#
_symmetry.space_group_name_H-M   'P 1'
#
loop_
_entity.id
_entity.type
_entity.pdbx_description
1 polymer ?
#
loop_
_entity_poly.entity_id
_entity_poly.type
_entity_poly.pdbx_seq_one_letter_code
_entity_poly.pdbx_strand_id
1 'polypeptide(L)'
;MTTIWVDADACPTVIKEVLYRAADRTETPLVLVANQGLRTPPSRFIRSIQVEKGFDIADNEIVRRVNAGDLVITADIPLASEVIEKSAVALNPRGELYTPENIRQRLNMRDFMDTLRSSGIQTGGPAAISQQDRQMFANELDKFLQRSKARR
;
A
#
# COMPACT_ATOMS: atom_id res chain seq x y z
N MET A 1 5.67 -4.33 -17.23
CA MET A 1 5.59 -2.88 -17.01
C MET A 1 5.05 -2.69 -15.60
N THR A 2 5.80 -2.07 -14.70
CA THR A 2 5.44 -1.95 -13.27
C THR A 2 4.26 -1.01 -13.05
N THR A 3 3.27 -1.45 -12.26
CA THR A 3 2.10 -0.69 -11.82
C THR A 3 2.16 -0.47 -10.30
N ILE A 4 1.70 0.69 -9.84
CA ILE A 4 1.47 0.97 -8.42
C ILE A 4 0.00 0.74 -8.10
N TRP A 5 -0.28 -0.11 -7.13
CA TRP A 5 -1.60 -0.37 -6.55
C TRP A 5 -1.67 0.24 -5.17
N VAL A 6 -2.82 0.79 -4.79
CA VAL A 6 -3.02 1.42 -3.48
C VAL A 6 -4.31 0.90 -2.89
N ASP A 7 -4.24 0.32 -1.69
CA ASP A 7 -5.40 0.24 -0.81
C ASP A 7 -5.71 1.67 -0.34
N ALA A 8 -6.74 2.25 -0.94
CA ALA A 8 -7.06 3.66 -0.73
C ALA A 8 -8.07 3.88 0.41
N ASP A 9 -8.60 2.82 1.02
CA ASP A 9 -9.49 2.92 2.18
C ASP A 9 -8.70 3.25 3.45
N ALA A 10 -7.49 2.67 3.61
CA ALA A 10 -6.62 2.95 4.75
C ALA A 10 -5.47 3.93 4.46
N CYS A 11 -5.28 4.37 3.21
CA CYS A 11 -4.14 5.21 2.84
C CYS A 11 -4.34 6.72 3.17
N PRO A 12 -3.44 7.35 3.95
CA PRO A 12 -3.51 8.77 4.29
C PRO A 12 -3.47 9.69 3.06
N THR A 13 -4.23 10.79 3.09
CA THR A 13 -4.29 11.78 1.99
C THR A 13 -2.91 12.30 1.59
N VAL A 14 -2.04 12.59 2.56
CA VAL A 14 -0.68 13.08 2.30
C VAL A 14 0.19 12.09 1.53
N ILE A 15 -0.10 10.79 1.64
CA ILE A 15 0.59 9.73 0.91
C ILE A 15 0.03 9.61 -0.51
N LYS A 16 -1.29 9.71 -0.68
CA LYS A 16 -1.93 9.81 -2.00
C LYS A 16 -1.37 10.98 -2.82
N GLU A 17 -1.17 12.15 -2.21
CA GLU A 17 -0.55 13.31 -2.87
C GLU A 17 0.91 13.08 -3.32
N VAL A 18 1.68 12.31 -2.56
CA VAL A 18 3.04 11.92 -2.95
C VAL A 18 2.97 10.97 -4.16
N LEU A 19 2.07 10.00 -4.11
CA LEU A 19 1.86 9.02 -5.18
C LEU A 19 1.40 9.67 -6.49
N TYR A 20 0.44 10.61 -6.43
CA TYR A 20 -0.03 11.32 -7.62
C TYR A 20 1.11 12.05 -8.35
N ARG A 21 1.91 12.82 -7.59
CA ARG A 21 3.07 13.54 -8.15
C ARG A 21 4.13 12.58 -8.71
N ALA A 22 4.36 11.45 -8.03
CA ALA A 22 5.33 10.45 -8.49
C ALA A 22 4.87 9.73 -9.77
N ALA A 23 3.59 9.37 -9.84
CA ALA A 23 2.99 8.70 -10.99
C ALA A 23 3.09 9.57 -12.25
N ASP A 24 2.71 10.86 -12.17
CA ASP A 24 2.81 11.78 -13.29
C ASP A 24 4.26 12.04 -13.72
N ARG A 25 5.16 12.30 -12.76
CA ARG A 25 6.57 12.56 -13.06
C ARG A 25 7.27 11.38 -13.73
N THR A 26 6.88 10.16 -13.39
CA THR A 26 7.54 8.93 -13.87
C THR A 26 6.76 8.19 -14.94
N GLU A 27 5.59 8.71 -15.32
CA GLU A 27 4.65 8.06 -16.25
C GLU A 27 4.33 6.61 -15.83
N THR A 28 4.28 6.38 -14.51
CA THR A 28 4.04 5.06 -13.93
C THR A 28 2.55 4.91 -13.64
N PRO A 29 1.88 3.86 -14.17
CA PRO A 29 0.48 3.59 -13.86
C PRO A 29 0.24 3.48 -12.36
N LEU A 30 -0.73 4.24 -11.86
CA LEU A 30 -1.18 4.28 -10.47
C LEU A 30 -2.68 3.94 -10.41
N VAL A 31 -3.03 2.93 -9.63
CA VAL A 31 -4.40 2.44 -9.48
C VAL A 31 -4.79 2.46 -8.02
N LEU A 32 -5.79 3.27 -7.69
CA LEU A 32 -6.35 3.35 -6.34
C LEU A 32 -7.58 2.45 -6.25
N VAL A 33 -7.61 1.54 -5.29
CA VAL A 33 -8.75 0.64 -5.06
C VAL A 33 -9.40 1.03 -3.72
N ALA A 34 -10.72 1.27 -3.74
CA ALA A 34 -11.47 1.64 -2.54
C ALA A 34 -12.93 1.23 -2.64
N ASN A 35 -13.56 1.00 -1.48
CA ASN A 35 -14.99 0.70 -1.37
C ASN A 35 -15.91 1.92 -1.53
N GLN A 36 -15.32 3.11 -1.69
CA GLN A 36 -16.03 4.38 -1.86
C GLN A 36 -15.47 5.16 -3.05
N GLY A 37 -16.29 6.07 -3.59
CA GLY A 37 -15.87 6.93 -4.69
C GLY A 37 -14.69 7.82 -4.30
N LEU A 38 -13.59 7.72 -5.05
CA LEU A 38 -12.41 8.54 -4.88
C LEU A 38 -12.31 9.59 -5.97
N ARG A 39 -12.10 10.85 -5.59
CA ARG A 39 -11.65 11.89 -6.52
C ARG A 39 -10.14 11.80 -6.70
N THR A 40 -9.72 11.55 -7.92
CA THR A 40 -8.31 11.58 -8.33
C THR A 40 -8.05 12.84 -9.18
N PRO A 41 -6.81 13.38 -9.18
CA PRO A 41 -6.46 14.45 -10.10
C PRO A 41 -6.55 13.97 -11.56
N PRO A 42 -6.80 14.88 -12.52
CA PRO A 42 -6.82 14.52 -13.94
C PRO A 42 -5.42 14.11 -14.40
N SER A 43 -5.26 12.85 -14.79
CA SER A 43 -4.01 12.30 -15.32
C SER A 43 -4.28 11.08 -16.20
N ARG A 44 -3.38 10.83 -17.16
CA ARG A 44 -3.41 9.61 -18.00
C ARG A 44 -2.87 8.38 -17.27
N PHE A 45 -2.15 8.58 -16.16
CA PHE A 45 -1.48 7.51 -15.41
C PHE A 45 -2.21 7.16 -14.12
N ILE A 46 -3.13 8.00 -13.65
CA ILE A 46 -3.83 7.83 -12.38
C ILE A 46 -5.28 7.43 -12.66
N ARG A 47 -5.73 6.34 -12.06
CA ARG A 47 -7.13 5.90 -12.10
C ARG A 47 -7.57 5.34 -10.75
N SER A 48 -8.87 5.40 -10.48
CA SER A 48 -9.49 4.74 -9.35
C SER A 48 -10.38 3.58 -9.82
N ILE A 49 -10.45 2.54 -9.00
CA ILE A 49 -11.39 1.43 -9.10
C ILE A 49 -12.22 1.47 -7.83
N GLN A 50 -13.53 1.69 -8.00
CA GLN A 50 -14.47 1.54 -6.90
C GLN A 50 -14.91 0.08 -6.85
N VAL A 51 -14.76 -0.54 -5.68
CA VAL A 51 -15.25 -1.89 -5.40
C VAL A 51 -16.52 -1.83 -4.55
N GLU A 52 -17.20 -2.98 -4.43
CA GLU A 52 -18.34 -3.10 -3.53
C GLU A 52 -17.92 -2.90 -2.07
N LYS A 53 -18.89 -2.52 -1.23
CA LYS A 53 -18.67 -2.44 0.21
C LYS A 53 -18.61 -3.86 0.78
N GLY A 54 -17.53 -4.14 1.51
CA GLY A 54 -17.35 -5.40 2.21
C GLY A 54 -15.97 -5.46 2.83
N PHE A 55 -15.80 -6.41 3.75
CA PHE A 55 -14.50 -6.70 4.34
C PHE A 55 -13.60 -7.35 3.26
N ASP A 56 -12.32 -6.97 3.24
CA ASP A 56 -11.28 -7.46 2.31
C ASP A 56 -11.57 -7.34 0.81
N ILE A 57 -12.64 -6.67 0.37
CA ILE A 57 -12.97 -6.60 -1.07
C ILE A 57 -11.91 -5.83 -1.86
N ALA A 58 -11.43 -4.70 -1.32
CA ALA A 58 -10.38 -3.91 -1.94
C ALA A 58 -9.06 -4.70 -2.02
N ASP A 59 -8.71 -5.38 -0.93
CA ASP A 59 -7.50 -6.18 -0.80
C ASP A 59 -7.50 -7.34 -1.79
N ASN A 60 -8.59 -8.11 -1.83
CA ASN A 60 -8.79 -9.20 -2.78
C ASN A 60 -8.69 -8.72 -4.24
N GLU A 61 -9.23 -7.54 -4.54
CA GLU A 61 -9.16 -6.99 -5.91
C GLU A 61 -7.74 -6.56 -6.28
N ILE A 62 -6.97 -6.00 -5.34
CA ILE A 62 -5.55 -5.70 -5.53
C ILE A 62 -4.77 -6.99 -5.77
N VAL A 63 -4.93 -7.98 -4.89
CA VAL A 63 -4.27 -9.29 -5.01
C VAL A 63 -4.61 -9.92 -6.36
N ARG A 64 -5.86 -9.89 -6.79
CA ARG A 64 -6.27 -10.48 -8.07
C ARG A 64 -5.54 -9.89 -9.27
N ARG A 65 -5.22 -8.59 -9.24
CA ARG A 65 -4.67 -7.85 -10.38
C ARG A 65 -3.16 -7.61 -10.31
N VAL A 66 -2.56 -7.68 -9.12
CA VAL A 66 -1.12 -7.43 -8.93
C VAL A 66 -0.28 -8.50 -9.62
N ASN A 67 0.78 -8.07 -10.29
CA ASN A 67 1.74 -8.95 -10.95
C ASN A 67 3.13 -8.84 -10.31
N ALA A 68 3.98 -9.83 -10.56
CA ALA A 68 5.37 -9.79 -10.10
C ALA A 68 6.07 -8.50 -10.54
N GLY A 69 6.76 -7.85 -9.59
CA GLY A 69 7.44 -6.58 -9.79
C GLY A 69 6.55 -5.33 -9.74
N ASP A 70 5.23 -5.46 -9.52
CA ASP A 70 4.37 -4.33 -9.16
C ASP A 70 4.67 -3.85 -7.72
N LEU A 71 4.18 -2.64 -7.40
CA LEU A 71 4.23 -2.08 -6.05
C LEU A 71 2.81 -1.98 -5.50
N VAL A 72 2.61 -2.39 -4.25
CA VAL A 72 1.37 -2.21 -3.51
C VAL A 72 1.63 -1.33 -2.29
N ILE A 73 0.82 -0.29 -2.13
CA ILE A 73 0.83 0.57 -0.95
C ILE A 73 -0.29 0.11 -0.03
N THR A 74 0.07 -0.42 1.13
CA THR A 74 -0.89 -0.91 2.12
C THR A 74 -0.32 -0.84 3.53
N ALA A 75 -1.17 -0.54 4.51
CA ALA A 75 -0.84 -0.72 5.93
C ALA A 75 -1.27 -2.09 6.45
N ASP A 76 -2.08 -2.82 5.69
CA ASP A 76 -2.59 -4.14 6.07
C ASP A 76 -1.55 -5.23 5.84
N ILE A 77 -1.32 -6.01 6.89
CA ILE A 77 -0.24 -7.00 6.94
C ILE A 77 -0.64 -8.27 6.17
N PRO A 78 -1.85 -8.84 6.34
CA PRO A 78 -2.38 -9.88 5.45
C PRO A 78 -2.24 -9.55 3.96
N LEU A 79 -2.74 -8.38 3.50
CA LEU A 79 -2.57 -7.97 2.11
C LEU A 79 -1.09 -7.91 1.70
N ALA A 80 -0.23 -7.30 2.53
CA ALA A 80 1.21 -7.24 2.24
C ALA A 80 1.86 -8.62 2.09
N SER A 81 1.42 -9.61 2.87
CA SER A 81 1.89 -11.00 2.76
C SER A 81 1.54 -11.61 1.41
N GLU A 82 0.28 -11.51 0.99
CA GLU A 82 -0.18 -12.06 -0.29
C GLU A 82 0.51 -11.39 -1.49
N VAL A 83 0.79 -10.09 -1.38
CA VAL A 83 1.56 -9.34 -2.39
C VAL A 83 2.98 -9.87 -2.52
N ILE A 84 3.65 -10.13 -1.39
CA ILE A 84 5.01 -10.68 -1.38
C ILE A 84 5.05 -12.08 -1.98
N GLU A 85 4.06 -12.92 -1.67
CA GLU A 85 3.93 -14.26 -2.26
C GLU A 85 3.84 -14.22 -3.80
N LYS A 86 3.25 -13.16 -4.35
CA LYS A 86 3.19 -12.91 -5.81
C LYS A 86 4.46 -12.29 -6.41
N SER A 87 5.55 -12.20 -5.64
CA SER A 87 6.80 -11.54 -6.06
C SER A 87 6.60 -10.06 -6.42
N ALA A 88 5.59 -9.42 -5.86
CA ALA A 88 5.40 -7.98 -5.90
C ALA A 88 5.99 -7.34 -4.63
N VAL A 89 6.09 -6.02 -4.62
CA VAL A 89 6.63 -5.26 -3.49
C VAL A 89 5.49 -4.64 -2.71
N ALA A 90 5.50 -4.76 -1.39
CA ALA A 90 4.54 -4.06 -0.52
C ALA A 90 5.26 -2.97 0.30
N LEU A 91 4.70 -1.76 0.30
CA LEU A 91 5.24 -0.60 1.00
C LEU A 91 4.17 -0.01 1.94
N ASN A 92 4.53 0.09 3.21
CA ASN A 92 3.70 0.75 4.20
C ASN A 92 3.65 2.26 3.94
N PRO A 93 2.49 2.93 4.10
CA PRO A 93 2.37 4.39 4.03
C PRO A 93 3.35 5.18 4.92
N ARG A 94 3.94 4.55 5.95
CA ARG A 94 4.99 5.13 6.80
C ARG A 94 6.41 5.01 6.25
N GLY A 95 6.56 4.43 5.06
CA GLY A 95 7.86 4.28 4.39
C GLY A 95 8.65 3.05 4.77
N GLU A 96 7.98 2.04 5.31
CA GLU A 96 8.60 0.75 5.58
C GLU A 96 8.26 -0.26 4.50
N LEU A 97 9.27 -0.88 3.91
CA LEU A 97 9.09 -1.99 2.99
C LEU A 97 8.79 -3.28 3.76
N TYR A 98 7.75 -3.98 3.32
CA TYR A 98 7.54 -5.35 3.74
C TYR A 98 8.43 -6.27 2.91
N THR A 99 9.05 -7.22 3.59
CA THR A 99 9.94 -8.21 3.01
C THR A 99 9.59 -9.60 3.53
N PRO A 100 9.97 -10.69 2.83
CA PRO A 100 9.75 -12.04 3.32
C PRO A 100 10.29 -12.27 4.75
N GLU A 101 11.38 -11.59 5.11
CA GLU A 101 12.05 -11.72 6.41
C GLU A 101 11.25 -11.03 7.53
N ASN A 102 10.64 -9.87 7.26
CA ASN A 102 9.93 -9.09 8.28
C ASN A 102 8.42 -9.39 8.34
N ILE A 103 7.81 -9.83 7.24
CA ILE A 103 6.35 -9.94 7.14
C ILE A 103 5.79 -11.01 8.08
N ARG A 104 6.50 -12.13 8.24
CA ARG A 104 6.08 -13.22 9.14
C ARG A 104 6.05 -12.77 10.60
N GLN A 105 7.06 -12.01 11.04
CA GLN A 105 7.11 -11.49 12.41
C GLN A 105 5.97 -10.49 12.66
N ARG A 106 5.65 -9.66 11.65
CA ARG A 106 4.56 -8.68 11.72
C ARG A 106 3.19 -9.34 11.78
N LEU A 107 2.97 -10.38 10.97
CA LEU A 107 1.74 -11.18 11.02
C LEU A 107 1.54 -11.76 12.43
N ASN A 108 2.56 -12.41 12.98
CA ASN A 108 2.49 -12.99 14.32
C ASN A 108 2.19 -11.93 15.39
N MET A 109 2.80 -10.74 15.31
CA MET A 109 2.53 -9.65 16.26
C MET A 109 1.10 -9.11 16.11
N ARG A 110 0.61 -8.98 14.88
CA ARG A 110 -0.77 -8.58 14.60
C ARG A 110 -1.76 -9.58 15.20
N ASP A 111 -1.57 -10.88 14.96
CA ASP A 111 -2.46 -11.93 15.46
C ASP A 111 -2.46 -11.99 16.99
N PHE A 112 -1.30 -11.78 17.60
CA PHE A 112 -1.17 -11.66 19.04
C PHE A 112 -1.94 -10.44 19.60
N MET A 113 -1.77 -9.26 18.99
CA MET A 113 -2.47 -8.04 19.42
C MET A 113 -3.99 -8.14 19.18
N ASP A 114 -4.43 -8.79 18.11
CA ASP A 114 -5.84 -9.10 17.86
C ASP A 114 -6.40 -10.01 18.96
N THR A 115 -5.64 -11.02 19.38
CA THR A 115 -6.00 -11.90 20.50
C THR A 115 -6.14 -11.10 21.80
N LEU A 116 -5.20 -10.20 22.10
CA LEU A 116 -5.29 -9.34 23.28
C LEU A 116 -6.51 -8.41 23.25
N ARG A 117 -6.81 -7.81 22.09
CA ARG A 117 -8.02 -7.01 21.90
C ARG A 117 -9.30 -7.82 22.13
N SER A 118 -9.34 -9.07 21.63
CA SER A 118 -10.49 -9.97 21.85
C SER A 118 -10.69 -10.35 23.33
N SER A 119 -9.62 -10.31 24.12
CA SER A 119 -9.66 -10.54 25.58
C SER A 119 -10.02 -9.31 26.42
N GLY A 120 -10.35 -8.18 25.78
CA GLY A 120 -10.78 -6.94 26.44
C GLY A 120 -9.67 -5.94 26.77
N ILE A 121 -8.42 -6.21 26.36
CA ILE A 121 -7.32 -5.25 26.50
C ILE A 121 -7.39 -4.24 25.35
N GLN A 122 -7.79 -3.00 25.66
CA GLN A 122 -7.77 -1.92 24.68
C GLN A 122 -6.33 -1.47 24.42
N THR A 123 -5.81 -1.80 23.25
CA THR A 123 -4.61 -1.18 22.69
C THR A 123 -5.03 0.02 21.85
N GLY A 124 -4.34 1.16 21.98
CA GLY A 124 -4.57 2.33 21.13
C GLY A 124 -4.34 2.04 19.65
N GLY A 125 -4.98 2.81 18.78
CA GLY A 125 -4.76 2.74 17.34
C GLY A 125 -3.37 3.26 16.92
N PRO A 126 -2.95 3.00 15.67
CA PRO A 126 -1.69 3.53 15.15
C PRO A 126 -1.70 5.07 15.21
N ALA A 127 -0.56 5.66 15.57
CA ALA A 127 -0.40 7.11 15.70
C ALA A 127 -0.70 7.85 14.38
N ALA A 128 -0.87 9.18 14.40
CA ALA A 128 -0.94 9.94 13.14
C ALA A 128 0.36 9.76 12.33
N ILE A 129 0.29 10.00 11.02
CA ILE A 129 1.50 9.97 10.16
C ILE A 129 2.38 11.18 10.47
N SER A 130 3.68 10.94 10.69
CA SER A 130 4.63 12.01 10.99
C SER A 130 5.23 12.61 9.71
N GLN A 131 5.89 13.77 9.81
CA GLN A 131 6.67 14.32 8.70
C GLN A 131 7.84 13.39 8.31
N GLN A 132 8.43 12.72 9.30
CA GLN A 132 9.50 11.75 9.07
C GLN A 132 8.99 10.54 8.29
N ASP A 133 7.82 10.01 8.65
CA ASP A 133 7.16 8.90 7.95
C ASP A 133 6.92 9.26 6.48
N ARG A 134 6.44 10.48 6.21
CA ARG A 134 6.23 10.98 4.85
C ARG A 134 7.53 11.04 4.05
N GLN A 135 8.62 11.49 4.68
CA GLN A 135 9.93 11.56 4.02
C GLN A 135 10.48 10.16 3.73
N MET A 136 10.38 9.25 4.70
CA MET A 136 10.77 7.85 4.53
C MET A 136 9.99 7.20 3.38
N PHE A 137 8.67 7.41 3.34
CA PHE A 137 7.83 6.93 2.26
C PHE A 137 8.26 7.44 0.89
N ALA A 138 8.47 8.76 0.77
CA ALA A 138 8.91 9.35 -0.49
C ALA A 138 10.27 8.77 -0.94
N ASN A 139 11.21 8.60 -0.02
CA ASN A 139 12.52 8.03 -0.30
C ASN A 139 12.43 6.58 -0.81
N GLU A 140 11.65 5.72 -0.15
CA GLU A 140 11.48 4.32 -0.58
C GLU A 140 10.73 4.20 -1.90
N LEU A 141 9.71 5.02 -2.11
CA LEU A 141 9.00 5.10 -3.39
C LEU A 141 9.96 5.49 -4.53
N ASP A 142 10.79 6.52 -4.31
CA ASP A 142 11.76 6.97 -5.31
C ASP A 142 12.79 5.90 -5.65
N LYS A 143 13.34 5.21 -4.64
CA LYS A 143 14.25 4.07 -4.85
C LYS A 143 13.59 2.97 -5.69
N PHE A 144 12.34 2.63 -5.38
CA PHE A 144 11.60 1.62 -6.13
C PHE A 144 11.39 2.03 -7.59
N LEU A 145 10.98 3.27 -7.83
CA LEU A 145 10.72 3.80 -9.18
C LEU A 145 12.00 3.88 -10.02
N GLN A 146 13.12 4.31 -9.43
CA GLN A 146 14.42 4.34 -10.10
C GLN A 146 14.87 2.93 -10.51
N ARG A 147 14.78 1.96 -9.59
CA ARG A 147 15.13 0.56 -9.86
C ARG A 147 14.25 -0.05 -10.95
N SER A 148 12.96 0.28 -10.95
CA SER A 148 12.00 -0.24 -11.94
C SER A 148 12.26 0.33 -13.33
N LYS A 149 12.73 1.58 -13.43
CA LYS A 149 13.16 2.19 -14.70
C LYS A 149 14.41 1.52 -15.25
N ALA A 150 15.38 1.19 -14.40
CA ALA A 150 16.63 0.53 -14.82
C ALA A 150 16.47 -0.92 -15.31
N ARG A 151 15.32 -1.55 -15.01
CA ARG A 151 14.97 -2.90 -15.46
C ARG A 151 14.17 -2.93 -16.76
N ARG A 152 13.81 -1.76 -17.31
CA ARG A 152 13.18 -1.61 -18.64
C ARG A 152 14.26 -1.45 -19.69
#